data_AF-A0A7J5YGI2-F1
#
_entry.id   AF-A0A7J5YGI2-F1
#
_cell.length_a   1.000
_cell.length_b   1.000
_cell.length_c   1.000
_cell.angle_alpha   90.00
_cell.angle_beta   90.00
_cell.angle_gamma   90.00
#
_symmetry.space_group_name_H-M   'P 1'
#
loop_
_entity.id
_entity.type
_entity.pdbx_description
1 polymer ?
#
loop_
_entity_poly.entity_id
_entity_poly.type
_entity_poly.pdbx_seq_one_letter_code
_entity_poly.pdbx_strand_id
1 'polypeptide(L)'
;MLNETLLVLFVKVICKSDAPTGDVLLDEALKHIKDTQPPETTWNPLKLHYQLRNVRERLAKNLVEKGVLTTEKQNFLLFDMTTHPLTNNTIKQESVLEKWVNDPHRMDKRVLSLILLAHSSDVLENAFAPLQDEQYDLGMKRVHTLLELEPEKESAKPNVNELMWAVVAAFTK
;
A
#
# COMPACT_ATOMS: atom_id res chain seq x y z
N MET A 1 -32.47 9.79 3.70
CA MET A 1 -31.77 8.51 3.94
C MET A 1 -30.66 8.20 2.92
N LEU A 2 -30.67 8.73 1.68
CA LEU A 2 -29.55 8.56 0.72
C LEU A 2 -28.32 9.46 0.99
N ASN A 3 -28.47 10.55 1.75
CA ASN A 3 -27.37 11.50 2.00
C ASN A 3 -26.45 11.12 3.16
N GLU A 4 -26.90 10.28 4.10
CA GLU A 4 -26.05 9.87 5.23
C GLU A 4 -25.06 8.77 4.81
N THR A 5 -25.46 7.86 3.92
CA THR A 5 -24.58 6.77 3.42
C THR A 5 -23.45 7.29 2.52
N LEU A 6 -23.67 8.40 1.79
CA LEU A 6 -22.62 9.04 0.97
C LEU A 6 -21.63 9.88 1.81
N LEU A 7 -22.02 10.31 3.01
CA LEU A 7 -21.19 11.14 3.89
C LEU A 7 -20.17 10.34 4.72
N VAL A 8 -20.40 9.04 4.91
CA VAL A 8 -19.50 8.16 5.70
C VAL A 8 -18.14 7.93 5.02
N LEU A 9 -18.03 8.15 3.70
CA LEU A 9 -16.83 7.83 2.93
C LEU A 9 -15.73 8.90 2.91
N PHE A 10 -16.05 10.16 3.20
CA PHE A 10 -15.07 11.25 3.13
C PHE A 10 -14.58 11.61 4.53
N VAL A 11 -13.78 10.72 5.11
CA VAL A 11 -12.99 11.07 6.30
C VAL A 11 -12.03 12.18 5.90
N LYS A 12 -12.25 13.38 6.47
CA LYS A 12 -11.30 14.49 6.30
C LYS A 12 -9.98 14.08 6.95
N VAL A 13 -8.95 13.90 6.14
CA VAL A 13 -7.61 13.62 6.63
C VAL A 13 -7.05 14.90 7.26
N ILE A 14 -6.77 14.84 8.55
CA ILE A 14 -6.18 15.96 9.31
C ILE A 14 -4.70 15.65 9.55
N CYS A 15 -3.83 16.54 9.08
CA CYS A 15 -2.40 16.47 9.39
C CYS A 15 -2.17 16.79 10.87
N LYS A 16 -1.78 15.79 11.66
CA LYS A 16 -1.46 15.95 13.09
C LYS A 16 -0.03 16.40 13.36
N SER A 17 0.90 16.05 12.47
CA SER A 17 2.34 16.33 12.60
C SER A 17 2.94 16.52 11.21
N ASP A 18 3.78 17.54 11.06
CA ASP A 18 4.50 17.86 9.82
C ASP A 18 6.01 17.54 9.90
N ALA A 19 6.43 16.78 10.91
CA ALA A 19 7.79 16.29 11.01
C ALA A 19 8.16 15.40 9.80
N PRO A 20 9.37 15.58 9.21
CA PRO A 20 9.80 14.80 8.06
C PRO A 20 9.96 13.32 8.45
N THR A 21 9.47 12.45 7.59
CA THR A 21 9.51 11.00 7.76
C THR A 21 10.83 10.40 7.28
N GLY A 22 11.58 11.14 6.46
CA GLY A 22 12.81 10.66 5.84
C GLY A 22 12.58 9.83 4.57
N ASP A 23 11.33 9.65 4.15
CA ASP A 23 10.99 9.10 2.84
C ASP A 23 10.47 10.23 1.93
N VAL A 24 11.14 10.41 0.80
CA VAL A 24 10.88 11.52 -0.13
C VAL A 24 9.43 11.50 -0.66
N LEU A 25 8.82 10.33 -0.86
CA LEU A 25 7.45 10.23 -1.37
C LEU A 25 6.43 10.56 -0.28
N LEU A 26 6.68 10.10 0.95
CA LEU A 26 5.82 10.41 2.09
C LEU A 26 5.87 11.90 2.44
N ASP A 27 7.06 12.50 2.40
CA ASP A 27 7.24 13.92 2.71
C ASP A 27 6.60 14.82 1.64
N GLU A 28 6.65 14.43 0.37
CA GLU A 28 5.96 15.13 -0.71
C GLU A 28 4.43 15.03 -0.58
N ALA A 29 3.92 13.83 -0.28
CA ALA A 29 2.49 13.64 -0.01
C ALA A 29 2.03 14.45 1.22
N LEU A 30 2.84 14.49 2.29
CA LEU A 30 2.56 15.26 3.49
C LEU A 30 2.49 16.76 3.20
N LYS A 31 3.39 17.26 2.35
CA LYS A 31 3.37 18.65 1.88
C LYS A 31 2.07 18.96 1.12
N HIS A 32 1.64 18.08 0.22
CA HIS A 32 0.39 18.25 -0.53
C HIS A 32 -0.85 18.24 0.37
N ILE A 33 -0.86 17.38 1.39
CA ILE A 33 -1.94 17.32 2.41
C ILE A 33 -1.99 18.63 3.21
N LYS A 34 -0.84 19.23 3.54
CA LYS A 34 -0.75 20.51 4.26
C LYS A 34 -1.25 21.68 3.41
N ASP A 35 -0.84 21.74 2.15
CA ASP A 35 -1.15 22.86 1.25
C ASP A 35 -2.62 22.83 0.77
N THR A 36 -3.29 21.68 0.84
CA THR A 36 -4.70 21.53 0.47
C THR A 36 -5.64 21.82 1.64
N GLN A 37 -5.98 23.10 1.86
CA GLN A 37 -7.12 23.49 2.71
C GLN A 37 -8.08 24.42 1.95
N PRO A 38 -9.39 24.12 1.88
CA PRO A 38 -10.07 22.98 2.49
C PRO A 38 -9.89 21.64 1.71
N PRO A 39 -10.01 20.48 2.39
CA PRO A 39 -9.98 19.18 1.74
C PRO A 39 -11.20 19.01 0.82
N GLU A 40 -10.98 19.08 -0.49
CA GLU A 40 -12.02 18.98 -1.52
C GLU A 40 -11.82 17.75 -2.41
N THR A 41 -12.96 17.14 -2.77
CA THR A 41 -13.09 15.79 -3.32
C THR A 41 -13.16 15.72 -4.85
N THR A 42 -13.02 16.86 -5.55
CA THR A 42 -13.24 16.93 -7.00
C THR A 42 -11.94 17.14 -7.79
N TRP A 43 -11.88 16.58 -9.00
CA TRP A 43 -10.87 16.86 -10.03
C TRP A 43 -10.79 18.37 -10.28
N ASN A 44 -9.74 19.00 -9.77
CA ASN A 44 -9.47 20.41 -10.00
C ASN A 44 -8.21 20.52 -10.86
N PRO A 45 -8.23 21.14 -12.06
CA PRO A 45 -7.06 21.33 -12.90
C PRO A 45 -5.90 22.05 -12.20
N LEU A 46 -6.18 22.85 -11.17
CA LEU A 46 -5.17 23.48 -10.34
C LEU A 46 -4.38 22.46 -9.50
N LYS A 47 -4.88 21.22 -9.33
CA LYS A 47 -4.28 20.13 -8.54
C LYS A 47 -3.39 19.19 -9.36
N LEU A 48 -3.13 19.47 -10.64
CA LEU A 48 -2.18 18.70 -11.49
C LEU A 48 -0.77 18.61 -10.88
N HIS A 49 -0.38 19.58 -10.04
CA HIS A 49 0.89 19.56 -9.32
C HIS A 49 0.92 18.58 -8.14
N TYR A 50 -0.23 18.08 -7.67
CA TYR A 50 -0.29 17.11 -6.57
C TYR A 50 0.02 15.67 -7.01
N GLN A 51 0.12 15.43 -8.31
CA GLN A 51 0.53 14.14 -8.82
C GLN A 51 2.01 13.88 -8.51
N LEU A 52 2.27 12.85 -7.71
CA LEU A 52 3.63 12.36 -7.46
C LEU A 52 4.26 11.89 -8.78
N ARG A 53 5.42 12.46 -9.11
CA ARG A 53 6.15 12.12 -10.34
C ARG A 53 7.25 11.10 -10.08
N ASN A 54 7.51 10.29 -11.10
CA ASN A 54 8.62 9.33 -11.13
C ASN A 54 8.61 8.36 -9.93
N VAL A 55 7.42 7.95 -9.49
CA VAL A 55 7.24 7.11 -8.30
C VAL A 55 8.00 5.80 -8.45
N ARG A 56 7.93 5.17 -9.63
CA ARG A 56 8.63 3.91 -9.91
C ARG A 56 10.14 4.05 -9.79
N GLU A 57 10.73 5.08 -10.42
CA GLU A 57 12.17 5.30 -10.36
C GLU A 57 12.63 5.64 -8.94
N ARG A 58 11.84 6.42 -8.19
CA ARG A 58 12.16 6.79 -6.80
C ARG A 58 12.06 5.60 -5.85
N LEU A 59 11.05 4.75 -6.01
CA LEU A 59 10.94 3.50 -5.26
C LEU A 59 12.11 2.57 -5.56
N ALA A 60 12.50 2.40 -6.83
CA ALA A 60 13.64 1.58 -7.21
C ALA A 60 14.94 2.09 -6.56
N LYS A 61 15.18 3.42 -6.59
CA LYS A 61 16.33 4.04 -5.90
C LYS A 61 16.32 3.78 -4.39
N ASN A 62 15.20 3.98 -3.72
CA ASN A 62 15.08 3.71 -2.28
C ASN A 62 15.35 2.22 -1.97
N LEU A 63 14.94 1.30 -2.84
CA LEU A 63 15.21 -0.13 -2.68
C LEU A 63 16.68 -0.49 -2.95
N VAL A 64 17.35 0.22 -3.85
CA VAL A 64 18.81 0.09 -4.06
C VAL A 64 19.58 0.60 -2.84
N GLU A 65 19.20 1.76 -2.29
CA GLU A 65 19.82 2.32 -1.08
C GLU A 65 19.64 1.41 0.14
N LYS A 66 18.51 0.70 0.22
CA LYS A 66 18.23 -0.31 1.25
C LYS A 66 18.90 -1.67 0.98
N GLY A 67 19.60 -1.83 -0.13
CA GLY A 67 20.30 -3.07 -0.49
C GLY A 67 19.39 -4.23 -0.93
N VAL A 68 18.13 -3.94 -1.29
CA VAL A 68 17.18 -4.95 -1.81
C VAL A 68 17.40 -5.17 -3.32
N LEU A 69 17.70 -4.09 -4.05
CA LEU A 69 18.02 -4.10 -5.47
C LEU A 69 19.48 -3.71 -5.69
N THR A 70 20.07 -4.19 -6.78
CA THR A 70 21.34 -3.67 -7.30
C THR A 70 21.09 -2.75 -8.48
N THR A 71 22.12 -2.00 -8.88
CA THR A 71 22.08 -1.21 -10.11
C THR A 71 23.08 -1.82 -11.07
N GLU A 72 22.60 -2.29 -12.21
CA GLU A 72 23.42 -2.87 -13.26
C GLU A 72 23.22 -2.10 -14.55
N LYS A 73 24.32 -1.76 -15.23
CA LYS A 73 24.26 -1.17 -16.56
C LYS A 73 24.36 -2.30 -17.58
N GLN A 74 23.26 -2.58 -18.27
CA GLN A 74 23.21 -3.54 -19.36
C GLN A 74 23.42 -2.81 -20.68
N ASN A 75 24.48 -3.18 -21.40
CA ASN A 75 24.76 -2.64 -22.73
C ASN A 75 24.08 -3.54 -23.76
N PHE A 76 23.03 -3.04 -24.40
CA PHE A 76 22.41 -3.69 -25.55
C PHE A 76 23.07 -3.19 -26.83
N LEU A 77 22.92 -3.95 -27.92
CA LEU A 77 23.54 -3.63 -29.21
C LEU A 77 23.25 -2.20 -29.71
N LEU A 78 22.08 -1.64 -29.36
CA LEU A 78 21.62 -0.34 -29.85
C LEU A 78 21.52 0.75 -28.76
N PHE A 79 21.60 0.38 -27.48
CA PHE A 79 21.46 1.32 -26.37
C PHE A 79 21.95 0.70 -25.06
N ASP A 80 22.28 1.55 -24.11
CA ASP A 80 22.54 1.12 -22.74
C ASP A 80 21.28 1.31 -21.90
N MET A 81 20.95 0.33 -21.06
CA MET A 81 19.83 0.40 -20.13
C MET A 81 20.31 0.10 -18.71
N THR A 82 19.93 0.95 -17.78
CA THR A 82 20.16 0.67 -16.35
C THR A 82 19.02 -0.21 -15.86
N THR A 83 19.36 -1.39 -15.34
CA THR A 83 18.42 -2.34 -14.77
C THR A 83 18.63 -2.48 -13.26
N HIS A 84 17.57 -2.90 -12.58
CA HIS A 84 17.55 -3.07 -11.13
C HIS A 84 17.19 -4.51 -10.74
N PRO A 85 18.10 -5.48 -10.92
CA PRO A 85 17.84 -6.85 -10.53
C PRO A 85 17.76 -6.99 -9.00
N LEU A 86 17.05 -8.02 -8.57
CA LEU A 86 16.88 -8.34 -7.16
C LEU A 86 18.12 -9.05 -6.63
N THR A 87 18.73 -8.51 -5.58
CA THR A 87 19.95 -9.08 -5.01
C THR A 87 19.64 -10.09 -3.89
N ASN A 88 18.53 -9.87 -3.17
CA ASN A 88 18.18 -10.66 -2.00
C ASN A 88 16.86 -11.42 -2.19
N ASN A 89 16.93 -12.70 -2.53
CA ASN A 89 15.76 -13.56 -2.70
C ASN A 89 15.09 -13.97 -1.38
N THR A 90 15.77 -13.88 -0.23
CA THR A 90 15.20 -14.34 1.04
C THR A 90 14.13 -13.39 1.58
N ILE A 91 14.27 -12.08 1.33
CA ILE A 91 13.28 -11.07 1.74
C ILE A 91 11.93 -11.28 1.06
N LYS A 92 11.91 -11.83 -0.17
CA LYS A 92 10.66 -12.14 -0.88
C LYS A 92 9.91 -13.33 -0.29
N GLN A 93 10.59 -14.21 0.45
CA GLN A 93 10.07 -15.50 0.87
C GLN A 93 9.68 -15.60 2.34
N GLU A 94 9.95 -14.59 3.18
CA GLU A 94 9.36 -14.54 4.53
C GLU A 94 7.83 -14.47 4.39
N SER A 95 7.20 -15.64 4.48
CA SER A 95 5.86 -15.81 3.95
C SER A 95 4.88 -15.03 4.81
N VAL A 96 4.06 -14.24 4.14
CA VAL A 96 2.84 -13.64 4.73
C VAL A 96 2.02 -14.70 5.49
N LEU A 97 2.13 -15.96 5.06
CA LEU A 97 1.47 -17.13 5.65
C LEU A 97 2.05 -17.56 6.99
N GLU A 98 3.37 -17.43 7.22
CA GLU A 98 4.02 -17.72 8.50
C GLU A 98 3.64 -16.71 9.58
N LYS A 99 3.47 -15.45 9.20
CA LYS A 99 3.08 -14.36 10.11
C LYS A 99 1.56 -14.24 10.25
N TRP A 100 0.80 -15.18 9.67
CA TRP A 100 -0.64 -15.15 9.70
C TRP A 100 -1.18 -15.47 11.10
N VAL A 101 -2.06 -14.59 11.60
CA VAL A 101 -2.78 -14.79 12.85
C VAL A 101 -4.25 -14.97 12.51
N ASN A 102 -4.93 -15.94 13.14
CA ASN A 102 -6.35 -16.23 12.91
C ASN A 102 -7.30 -15.06 13.28
N ASP A 103 -6.79 -14.04 13.97
CA ASP A 103 -7.52 -12.84 14.39
C ASP A 103 -6.91 -11.60 13.72
N PRO A 104 -7.62 -10.93 12.78
CA PRO A 104 -7.14 -9.74 12.08
C PRO A 104 -6.73 -8.60 13.01
N HIS A 105 -7.31 -8.52 14.22
CA HIS A 105 -6.96 -7.49 15.20
C HIS A 105 -5.65 -7.74 15.92
N ARG A 106 -5.23 -9.00 15.99
CA ARG A 106 -3.96 -9.41 16.60
C ARG A 106 -2.81 -9.42 15.59
N MET A 107 -3.15 -9.34 14.31
CA MET A 107 -2.16 -9.22 13.25
C MET A 107 -1.48 -7.85 13.29
N ASP A 108 -0.21 -7.82 12.91
CA ASP A 108 0.49 -6.55 12.73
C ASP A 108 -0.23 -5.73 11.63
N LYS A 109 -0.62 -4.50 11.98
CA LYS A 109 -1.32 -3.55 11.11
C LYS A 109 -0.55 -3.32 9.80
N ARG A 110 0.78 -3.39 9.82
CA ARG A 110 1.62 -3.29 8.62
C ARG A 110 1.42 -4.46 7.67
N VAL A 111 1.38 -5.69 8.21
CA VAL A 111 1.20 -6.90 7.39
C VAL A 111 -0.23 -6.96 6.86
N LEU A 112 -1.23 -6.62 7.69
CA LEU A 112 -2.63 -6.53 7.25
C LEU A 112 -2.80 -5.53 6.10
N SER A 113 -2.24 -4.32 6.24
CA SER A 113 -2.28 -3.30 5.18
C SER A 113 -1.58 -3.77 3.90
N LEU A 114 -0.44 -4.46 4.04
CA LEU A 114 0.32 -5.00 2.90
C LEU A 114 -0.51 -6.02 2.13
N ILE A 115 -1.20 -6.95 2.80
CA ILE A 115 -2.02 -7.98 2.14
C ILE A 115 -3.17 -7.34 1.37
N LEU A 116 -3.92 -6.44 2.01
CA LEU A 116 -5.08 -5.81 1.41
C LEU A 116 -4.69 -4.95 0.20
N LEU A 117 -3.64 -4.14 0.32
CA LEU A 117 -3.15 -3.31 -0.80
C LEU A 117 -2.53 -4.16 -1.92
N ALA A 118 -1.81 -5.25 -1.57
CA ALA A 118 -1.26 -6.16 -2.57
C ALA A 118 -2.37 -6.88 -3.35
N HIS A 119 -3.48 -7.21 -2.68
CA HIS A 119 -4.67 -7.75 -3.35
C HIS A 119 -5.29 -6.71 -4.28
N SER A 120 -5.58 -5.48 -3.79
CA SER A 120 -6.15 -4.41 -4.62
C SER A 120 -5.24 -3.93 -5.77
N SER A 121 -3.96 -4.28 -5.74
CA SER A 121 -2.99 -3.96 -6.80
C SER A 121 -2.71 -5.15 -7.74
N ASP A 122 -3.44 -6.27 -7.61
CA ASP A 122 -3.27 -7.50 -8.41
C ASP A 122 -1.85 -8.08 -8.41
N VAL A 123 -1.10 -7.88 -7.32
CA VAL A 123 0.28 -8.41 -7.17
C VAL A 123 0.38 -9.54 -6.16
N LEU A 124 -0.68 -9.82 -5.40
CA LEU A 124 -0.68 -10.86 -4.37
C LEU A 124 -0.58 -12.27 -4.97
N GLU A 125 -1.23 -12.53 -6.11
CA GLU A 125 -1.13 -13.83 -6.79
C GLU A 125 0.31 -14.16 -7.21
N ASN A 126 1.09 -13.14 -7.62
CA ASN A 126 2.51 -13.32 -7.95
C ASN A 126 3.34 -13.77 -6.74
N ALA A 127 2.95 -13.38 -5.53
CA ALA A 127 3.60 -13.81 -4.30
C ALA A 127 3.22 -15.25 -3.92
N PHE A 128 2.04 -15.72 -4.33
CA PHE A 128 1.57 -17.08 -4.05
C PHE A 128 1.92 -18.09 -5.15
N ALA A 129 2.21 -17.65 -6.36
CA ALA A 129 2.62 -18.50 -7.48
C ALA A 129 3.74 -19.52 -7.18
N PRO A 130 4.78 -19.22 -6.36
CA PRO A 130 5.81 -20.20 -6.04
C PRO A 130 5.46 -21.15 -4.87
N LEU A 131 4.28 -21.02 -4.26
CA LEU A 131 3.86 -21.86 -3.13
C LEU A 131 3.37 -23.23 -3.61
N GLN A 132 3.35 -24.20 -2.69
CA GLN A 132 2.70 -25.50 -2.95
C GLN A 132 1.17 -25.34 -2.99
N ASP A 133 0.48 -26.18 -3.77
CA ASP A 133 -0.98 -26.12 -3.96
C ASP A 133 -1.76 -26.02 -2.64
N GLU A 134 -1.40 -26.80 -1.62
CA GLU A 134 -2.07 -26.75 -0.30
C GLU A 134 -1.87 -25.41 0.43
N GLN A 135 -0.67 -24.84 0.32
CA GLN A 135 -0.35 -23.53 0.91
C GLN A 135 -1.01 -22.38 0.13
N TYR A 136 -1.09 -22.53 -1.19
CA TYR A 136 -1.79 -21.60 -2.08
C TYR A 136 -3.28 -21.54 -1.71
N ASP A 137 -3.95 -22.69 -1.65
CA ASP A 137 -5.37 -22.77 -1.29
C ASP A 137 -5.65 -22.23 0.11
N LEU A 138 -4.79 -22.56 1.08
CA LEU A 138 -4.90 -22.04 2.43
C LEU A 138 -4.71 -20.51 2.47
N GLY A 139 -3.72 -19.99 1.73
CA GLY A 139 -3.45 -18.56 1.62
C GLY A 139 -4.62 -17.80 0.99
N MET A 140 -5.18 -18.32 -0.09
CA MET A 140 -6.32 -17.71 -0.77
C MET A 140 -7.59 -17.74 0.09
N LYS A 141 -7.88 -18.84 0.80
CA LYS A 141 -9.00 -18.89 1.77
C LYS A 141 -8.86 -17.83 2.85
N ARG A 142 -7.66 -17.70 3.40
CA ARG A 142 -7.31 -16.71 4.43
C ARG A 142 -7.48 -15.27 3.94
N VAL A 143 -6.98 -14.96 2.75
CA VAL A 143 -7.17 -13.65 2.11
C VAL A 143 -8.65 -13.37 1.88
N HIS A 144 -9.41 -14.34 1.41
CA HIS A 144 -10.86 -14.19 1.21
C HIS A 144 -11.58 -13.82 2.52
N THR A 145 -11.25 -14.49 3.63
CA THR A 145 -11.78 -14.14 4.96
C THR A 145 -11.44 -12.69 5.38
N LEU A 146 -10.28 -12.16 5.00
CA LEU A 146 -9.95 -10.75 5.26
C LEU A 146 -10.74 -9.78 4.38
N LEU A 147 -11.07 -10.16 3.15
CA LEU A 147 -11.83 -9.34 2.22
C LEU A 147 -13.33 -9.31 2.56
N GLU A 148 -13.83 -10.34 3.26
CA GLU A 148 -15.18 -10.35 3.81
C GLU A 148 -15.35 -9.37 4.99
N LEU A 149 -14.27 -8.83 5.55
CA LEU A 149 -14.33 -7.83 6.61
C LEU A 149 -14.91 -6.52 6.07
N GLU A 150 -15.88 -5.96 6.79
CA GLU A 150 -16.47 -4.67 6.45
C GLU A 150 -15.66 -3.52 7.08
N PRO A 151 -14.94 -2.68 6.28
CA PRO A 151 -14.08 -1.64 6.84
C PRO A 151 -14.83 -0.63 7.72
N GLU A 152 -16.10 -0.37 7.41
CA GLU A 152 -16.97 0.52 8.19
C GLU A 152 -17.24 -0.04 9.60
N LYS A 153 -17.47 -1.35 9.74
CA LYS A 153 -17.64 -2.00 11.05
C LYS A 153 -16.31 -2.14 11.80
N GLU A 154 -15.24 -2.44 11.08
CA GLU A 154 -13.92 -2.66 11.65
C GLU A 154 -13.28 -1.37 12.20
N SER A 155 -13.53 -0.24 11.53
CA SER A 155 -13.08 1.09 12.00
C SER A 155 -13.78 1.58 13.27
N ALA A 156 -14.97 1.07 13.59
CA ALA A 156 -15.73 1.46 14.79
C ALA A 156 -15.26 0.77 16.09
N LYS A 157 -14.34 -0.20 15.99
CA LYS A 157 -13.80 -0.93 17.16
C LYS A 157 -12.75 -0.10 17.92
N PRO A 158 -12.59 -0.29 19.24
CA PRO A 158 -11.59 0.46 20.01
C PRO A 158 -10.15 0.10 19.59
N ASN A 159 -9.24 1.07 19.61
CA ASN A 159 -7.79 0.92 19.37
C ASN A 159 -7.37 0.53 17.92
N VAL A 160 -8.25 0.78 16.94
CA VAL A 160 -7.96 0.56 15.52
C VAL A 160 -7.43 1.83 14.85
N ASN A 161 -6.76 1.67 13.70
CA ASN A 161 -6.33 2.80 12.88
C ASN A 161 -7.45 3.12 11.87
N GLU A 162 -8.27 4.12 12.17
CA GLU A 162 -9.40 4.54 11.32
C GLU A 162 -8.95 4.92 9.90
N LEU A 163 -7.80 5.60 9.77
CA LEU A 163 -7.27 6.02 8.46
C LEU A 163 -6.88 4.81 7.60
N MET A 164 -6.30 3.78 8.20
CA MET A 164 -5.98 2.53 7.50
C MET A 164 -7.24 1.89 6.92
N TRP A 165 -8.31 1.77 7.72
CA TRP A 165 -9.58 1.21 7.27
C TRP A 165 -10.28 2.09 6.24
N ALA A 166 -10.16 3.42 6.34
CA ALA A 166 -10.66 4.34 5.32
C ALA A 166 -9.95 4.14 3.97
N VAL A 167 -8.63 3.91 3.97
CA VAL A 167 -7.88 3.57 2.75
C VAL A 167 -8.36 2.24 2.18
N VAL A 168 -8.52 1.20 3.01
CA VAL A 168 -9.04 -0.10 2.57
C VAL A 168 -10.44 0.05 1.96
N ALA A 169 -11.33 0.81 2.61
CA ALA A 169 -12.67 1.09 2.13
C ALA A 169 -12.69 1.75 0.74
N ALA A 170 -11.69 2.59 0.43
CA ALA A 170 -11.56 3.25 -0.85
C ALA A 170 -11.15 2.31 -2.00
N PHE A 171 -10.51 1.18 -1.69
CA PHE A 171 -10.12 0.16 -2.67
C PHE A 171 -11.14 -0.98 -2.81
N THR A 172 -12.06 -1.14 -1.85
CA THR A 172 -13.11 -2.18 -1.87
C THR A 172 -14.42 -1.72 -2.52
N LYS A 173 -14.53 -0.45 -2.96
CA LYS A 173 -15.72 0.14 -3.59
C LYS A 173 -15.61 0.25 -5.10
#